data_AF-G0U788-F1
#
_entry.id   AF-G0U788-F1
#
_cell.length_a   1.000
_cell.length_b   1.000
_cell.length_c   1.000
_cell.angle_alpha   90.00
_cell.angle_beta   90.00
_cell.angle_gamma   90.00
#
_symmetry.space_group_name_H-M   'P 1'
#
loop_
_entity.id
_entity.type
_entity.pdbx_description
1 polymer ?
#
loop_
_entity_poly.entity_id
_entity_poly.type
_entity_poly.pdbx_seq_one_letter_code
_entity_poly.pdbx_strand_id
1 'polypeptide(L)'
;MFRRVSISALAAAAVRFYTPSEGLKKLYASDFEKAKFPLNVVPSDSVLFAKFLYKAAEEKGNFDIILKDFEKIASASSKLPIFWERTAVIENMAEFKQLSEPTFFTLVWMQNNGMLDLIKDVAEVYETYVNAQQKKAVARIFVAPGCEGCPAEAKQVAEELHKGMKELSGYTLALKTVVDRTIVKGFAVELAGQYVNRAEGHKKRADIVEEGDYTNIPAPKVRKTLWEDNIETEVLRKYLDSLSQYDLEEAKHGV
;
A
#
# COMPACT_ATOMS: atom_id res chain seq x y z
N MET A 1 -49.86 43.13 -24.57
CA MET A 1 -48.90 42.90 -23.45
C MET A 1 -49.73 42.86 -22.18
N PHE A 2 -49.77 41.86 -21.30
CA PHE A 2 -48.83 40.83 -20.88
C PHE A 2 -49.62 39.54 -20.55
N ARG A 3 -49.21 38.38 -21.09
CA ARG A 3 -49.69 37.07 -20.63
C ARG A 3 -48.87 36.68 -19.41
N ARG A 4 -49.51 36.62 -18.23
CA ARG A 4 -48.92 36.03 -17.02
C ARG A 4 -48.80 34.53 -17.26
N VAL A 5 -47.58 34.06 -17.49
CA VAL A 5 -47.27 32.63 -17.43
C VAL A 5 -47.17 32.30 -15.95
N SER A 6 -48.17 31.59 -15.45
CA SER A 6 -48.14 30.94 -14.15
C SER A 6 -46.87 30.09 -14.07
N ILE A 7 -46.01 30.42 -13.11
CA ILE A 7 -44.88 29.57 -12.71
C ILE A 7 -45.52 28.28 -12.19
N SER A 8 -45.63 27.31 -13.08
CA SER A 8 -45.88 25.92 -12.72
C SER A 8 -44.87 25.59 -11.64
N ALA A 9 -45.38 25.26 -10.45
CA ALA A 9 -44.58 24.65 -9.41
C ALA A 9 -43.84 23.49 -10.07
N LEU A 10 -42.55 23.72 -10.34
CA LEU A 10 -41.58 22.66 -10.49
C LEU A 10 -41.69 21.92 -9.16
N ALA A 11 -42.51 20.88 -9.17
CA ALA A 11 -42.35 19.77 -8.26
C ALA A 11 -40.88 19.40 -8.42
N ALA A 12 -40.05 19.91 -7.52
CA ALA A 12 -38.72 19.42 -7.30
C ALA A 12 -38.96 17.94 -7.06
N ALA A 13 -38.68 17.14 -8.10
CA ALA A 13 -38.56 15.72 -7.96
C ALA A 13 -37.64 15.57 -6.75
N ALA A 14 -38.19 15.08 -5.65
CA ALA A 14 -37.44 14.80 -4.45
C ALA A 14 -36.36 13.81 -4.89
N VAL A 15 -35.17 14.33 -5.22
CA VAL A 15 -33.93 13.59 -5.13
C VAL A 15 -34.03 13.01 -3.73
N ARG A 16 -34.16 11.68 -3.66
CA ARG A 16 -34.41 10.96 -2.42
C ARG A 16 -33.12 11.01 -1.61
N PHE A 17 -32.76 12.20 -1.13
CA PHE A 17 -31.65 12.41 -0.24
C PHE A 17 -31.91 11.54 0.98
N TYR A 18 -30.96 10.67 1.26
CA TYR A 18 -31.04 9.82 2.44
C TYR A 18 -31.31 10.68 3.68
N THR A 19 -32.34 10.31 4.45
CA THR A 19 -32.69 11.00 5.69
C THR A 19 -32.24 10.13 6.87
N PRO A 20 -31.15 10.47 7.57
CA PRO A 20 -30.70 9.70 8.73
C PRO A 20 -31.68 9.82 9.89
N SER A 21 -31.67 8.83 10.79
CA SER A 21 -32.44 8.87 12.04
C SER A 21 -32.05 10.06 12.91
N GLU A 22 -32.98 10.45 13.79
CA GLU A 22 -32.74 11.55 14.72
C GLU A 22 -31.55 11.30 15.67
N GLY A 23 -31.32 10.04 16.06
CA GLY A 23 -30.18 9.66 16.89
C GLY A 23 -28.84 9.97 16.22
N LEU A 24 -28.69 9.55 14.95
CA LEU A 24 -27.47 9.84 14.18
C LEU A 24 -27.30 11.34 13.90
N LYS A 25 -28.40 12.07 13.64
CA LYS A 25 -28.35 13.53 13.47
C LYS A 25 -27.85 14.24 14.73
N LYS A 26 -28.34 13.81 15.91
CA LYS A 26 -27.90 14.35 17.21
C LYS A 26 -26.42 14.04 17.46
N LEU A 27 -25.98 12.81 17.18
CA LEU A 27 -24.57 12.44 17.30
C LEU A 27 -23.70 13.26 16.35
N TYR A 28 -24.10 13.38 15.08
CA TYR A 28 -23.36 14.15 14.08
C TYR A 28 -23.24 15.64 14.44
N ALA A 29 -24.30 16.23 15.00
CA ALA A 29 -24.30 17.62 15.46
C ALA A 29 -23.62 17.82 16.83
N SER A 30 -23.20 16.73 17.50
CA SER A 30 -22.55 16.80 18.81
C SER A 30 -21.03 16.93 18.69
N ASP A 31 -20.37 17.34 19.78
CA ASP A 31 -18.90 17.37 19.91
C ASP A 31 -18.31 15.96 20.14
N PHE A 32 -18.76 14.96 19.36
CA PHE A 32 -18.34 13.56 19.51
C PHE A 32 -16.83 13.37 19.33
N GLU A 33 -16.17 14.24 18.57
CA GLU A 33 -14.73 14.21 18.32
C GLU A 33 -13.88 14.37 19.59
N LYS A 34 -14.39 15.13 20.57
CA LYS A 34 -13.75 15.44 21.86
C LYS A 34 -14.15 14.45 22.96
N ALA A 35 -15.02 13.51 22.66
CA ALA A 35 -15.42 12.49 23.62
C ALA A 35 -14.24 11.54 23.93
N LYS A 36 -14.41 10.73 24.98
CA LYS A 36 -13.39 9.74 25.36
C LYS A 36 -13.38 8.57 24.37
N PHE A 37 -12.19 8.19 23.92
CA PHE A 37 -11.95 7.03 23.06
C PHE A 37 -10.92 6.10 23.71
N PRO A 38 -10.89 4.79 23.35
CA PRO A 38 -9.97 3.82 23.95
C PRO A 38 -8.50 4.11 23.67
N LEU A 39 -8.20 4.75 22.54
CA LEU A 39 -6.86 5.11 22.09
C LEU A 39 -6.85 6.52 21.54
N ASN A 40 -5.66 7.14 21.55
CA ASN A 40 -5.41 8.38 20.85
C ASN A 40 -4.69 8.08 19.53
N VAL A 41 -5.44 8.07 18.44
CA VAL A 41 -4.90 7.88 17.08
C VAL A 41 -4.52 9.25 16.50
N VAL A 42 -3.45 9.28 15.71
CA VAL A 42 -2.99 10.50 15.02
C VAL A 42 -4.15 11.14 14.25
N PRO A 43 -4.48 12.42 14.46
CA PRO A 43 -5.63 13.06 13.81
C PRO A 43 -5.55 13.03 12.28
N SER A 44 -6.62 12.55 11.65
CA SER A 44 -6.83 12.53 10.20
C SER A 44 -8.33 12.53 9.90
N ASP A 45 -8.71 12.79 8.65
CA ASP A 45 -10.12 12.70 8.23
C ASP A 45 -10.67 11.28 8.38
N SER A 46 -9.85 10.24 8.15
CA SER A 46 -10.24 8.85 8.41
C SER A 46 -10.54 8.59 9.89
N VAL A 47 -9.81 9.23 10.80
CA VAL A 47 -10.07 9.15 12.24
C VAL A 47 -11.40 9.79 12.62
N LEU A 48 -11.80 10.89 11.96
CA LEU A 48 -13.09 11.54 12.21
C LEU A 48 -14.25 10.58 11.93
N PHE A 49 -14.27 9.96 10.76
CA PHE A 49 -15.30 8.99 10.37
C PHE A 49 -15.29 7.76 11.29
N ALA A 50 -14.11 7.25 11.64
CA ALA A 50 -13.98 6.11 12.54
C ALA A 50 -14.48 6.43 13.96
N LYS A 51 -14.21 7.64 14.47
CA LYS A 51 -14.72 8.12 15.77
C LYS A 51 -16.25 8.21 15.78
N PHE A 52 -16.85 8.70 14.70
CA PHE A 52 -18.29 8.76 14.54
C PHE A 52 -18.91 7.36 14.60
N LEU A 53 -18.39 6.43 13.80
CA LEU A 53 -18.84 5.03 13.78
C LEU A 53 -18.67 4.36 15.15
N TYR A 54 -17.55 4.60 15.83
CA TYR A 54 -17.31 4.07 17.17
C TYR A 54 -18.36 4.55 18.17
N LYS A 55 -18.69 5.85 18.18
CA LYS A 55 -19.72 6.40 19.06
C LYS A 55 -21.12 5.91 18.72
N ALA A 56 -21.44 5.80 17.44
CA ALA A 56 -22.72 5.23 17.00
C ALA A 56 -22.87 3.75 17.41
N ALA A 57 -21.78 2.97 17.39
CA ALA A 57 -21.77 1.60 17.88
C ALA A 57 -21.81 1.50 19.41
N GLU A 58 -21.14 2.41 20.12
CA GLU A 58 -21.02 2.42 21.58
C GLU A 58 -22.38 2.53 22.26
N GLU A 59 -23.30 3.37 21.76
CA GLU A 59 -24.65 3.52 22.32
C GLU A 59 -25.45 2.20 22.35
N LYS A 60 -25.22 1.31 21.38
CA LYS A 60 -25.97 0.05 21.21
C LYS A 60 -25.12 -1.20 21.45
N GLY A 61 -23.83 -1.05 21.77
CA GLY A 61 -22.87 -2.16 21.90
C GLY A 61 -22.62 -2.96 20.62
N ASN A 62 -22.93 -2.40 19.44
CA ASN A 62 -23.02 -3.13 18.18
C ASN A 62 -21.75 -3.04 17.31
N PHE A 63 -20.56 -3.16 17.92
CA PHE A 63 -19.29 -2.97 17.23
C PHE A 63 -19.07 -3.95 16.06
N ASP A 64 -19.47 -5.21 16.25
CA ASP A 64 -19.31 -6.28 15.26
C ASP A 64 -20.18 -6.07 14.01
N ILE A 65 -21.29 -5.34 14.12
CA ILE A 65 -22.15 -5.06 12.96
C ILE A 65 -21.41 -4.18 11.96
N ILE A 66 -20.73 -3.14 12.44
CA ILE A 66 -19.97 -2.22 11.60
C ILE A 66 -18.74 -2.93 11.01
N LEU A 67 -18.07 -3.81 11.76
CA LEU A 67 -16.97 -4.63 11.21
C LEU A 67 -17.45 -5.51 10.04
N LYS A 68 -18.60 -6.18 10.19
CA LYS A 68 -19.22 -6.96 9.11
C LYS A 68 -19.64 -6.09 7.93
N ASP A 69 -20.05 -4.86 8.17
CA ASP A 69 -20.39 -3.95 7.10
C ASP A 69 -19.16 -3.53 6.29
N PHE A 70 -18.00 -3.34 6.92
CA PHE A 70 -16.73 -3.15 6.18
C PHE A 70 -16.34 -4.37 5.33
N GLU A 71 -16.58 -5.59 5.82
CA GLU A 71 -16.38 -6.80 5.02
C GLU A 71 -17.32 -6.85 3.81
N LYS A 72 -18.60 -6.52 4.01
CA LYS A 72 -19.57 -6.41 2.90
C LYS A 72 -19.14 -5.36 1.88
N ILE A 73 -18.69 -4.20 2.35
CA ILE A 73 -18.17 -3.13 1.49
C ILE A 73 -17.00 -3.66 0.68
N ALA A 74 -15.98 -4.24 1.32
CA ALA A 74 -14.82 -4.78 0.60
C ALA A 74 -15.22 -5.82 -0.46
N SER A 75 -16.18 -6.70 -0.13
CA SER A 75 -16.72 -7.69 -1.07
C SER A 75 -17.47 -7.05 -2.25
N ALA A 76 -18.26 -6.00 -2.00
CA ALA A 76 -18.98 -5.28 -3.05
C ALA A 76 -18.01 -4.47 -3.92
N SER A 77 -17.08 -3.74 -3.32
CA SER A 77 -16.07 -2.92 -3.99
C SER A 77 -15.18 -3.73 -4.93
N SER A 78 -14.87 -4.99 -4.60
CA SER A 78 -14.11 -5.88 -5.49
C SER A 78 -14.79 -6.19 -6.83
N LYS A 79 -16.11 -6.00 -6.93
CA LYS A 79 -16.90 -6.21 -8.15
C LYS A 79 -17.09 -4.92 -8.94
N LEU A 80 -16.73 -3.78 -8.36
CA LEU A 80 -16.87 -2.47 -8.97
C LEU A 80 -15.65 -2.13 -9.82
N PRO A 81 -15.81 -1.23 -10.81
CA PRO A 81 -14.68 -0.74 -11.58
C PRO A 81 -13.63 -0.06 -10.69
N ILE A 82 -12.39 0.00 -11.19
CA ILE A 82 -11.30 0.71 -10.52
C ILE A 82 -11.72 2.19 -10.38
N PHE A 83 -11.47 2.77 -9.19
CA PHE A 83 -11.90 4.13 -8.83
C PHE A 83 -13.43 4.32 -8.77
N TRP A 84 -14.18 3.27 -8.44
CA TRP A 84 -15.62 3.36 -8.20
C TRP A 84 -15.96 4.43 -7.16
N GLU A 85 -15.05 4.74 -6.24
CA GLU A 85 -15.18 5.79 -5.23
C GLU A 85 -15.49 7.17 -5.84
N ARG A 86 -15.11 7.40 -7.11
CA ARG A 86 -15.32 8.66 -7.83
C ARG A 86 -16.60 8.69 -8.68
N THR A 87 -17.12 7.53 -9.05
CA THR A 87 -18.20 7.41 -10.05
C THR A 87 -19.48 6.79 -9.48
N ALA A 88 -19.36 6.02 -8.40
CA ALA A 88 -20.47 5.38 -7.75
C ALA A 88 -21.33 6.41 -7.00
N VAL A 89 -22.64 6.20 -7.06
CA VAL A 89 -23.61 6.89 -6.21
C VAL A 89 -24.06 5.90 -5.15
N ILE A 90 -23.57 6.07 -3.92
CA ILE A 90 -23.83 5.13 -2.80
C ILE A 90 -25.35 4.94 -2.61
N GLU A 91 -26.12 6.01 -2.71
CA GLU A 91 -27.59 5.98 -2.59
C GLU A 91 -28.30 5.16 -3.69
N ASN A 92 -27.63 4.83 -4.80
CA ASN A 92 -28.22 4.05 -5.89
C ASN A 92 -27.82 2.57 -5.85
N MET A 93 -26.91 2.18 -4.96
CA MET A 93 -26.38 0.82 -4.90
C MET A 93 -27.13 -0.06 -3.91
N ALA A 94 -27.62 -1.21 -4.37
CA ALA A 94 -28.41 -2.12 -3.54
C ALA A 94 -27.57 -2.76 -2.44
N GLU A 95 -26.31 -3.04 -2.72
CA GLU A 95 -25.34 -3.65 -1.80
C GLU A 95 -25.08 -2.73 -0.60
N PHE A 96 -24.95 -1.43 -0.84
CA PHE A 96 -24.68 -0.46 0.22
C PHE A 96 -25.93 -0.10 1.05
N LYS A 97 -27.13 -0.24 0.49
CA LYS A 97 -28.39 -0.05 1.23
C LYS A 97 -28.65 -1.11 2.31
N GLN A 98 -27.98 -2.25 2.24
CA GLN A 98 -28.11 -3.34 3.22
C GLN A 98 -27.15 -3.17 4.42
N LEU A 99 -26.32 -2.13 4.41
CA LEU A 99 -25.42 -1.82 5.52
C LEU A 99 -26.21 -1.24 6.69
N SER A 100 -25.63 -1.31 7.90
CA SER A 100 -26.19 -0.63 9.05
C SER A 100 -26.29 0.88 8.80
N GLU A 101 -27.30 1.48 9.41
CA GLU A 101 -27.60 2.90 9.27
C GLU A 101 -26.39 3.82 9.54
N PRO A 102 -25.58 3.62 10.60
CA PRO A 102 -24.40 4.45 10.84
C PRO A 102 -23.35 4.33 9.73
N THR A 103 -23.17 3.12 9.21
CA THR A 103 -22.21 2.85 8.14
C THR A 103 -22.67 3.49 6.84
N PHE A 104 -23.95 3.31 6.47
CA PHE A 104 -24.51 3.92 5.28
C PHE A 104 -24.48 5.45 5.33
N PHE A 105 -24.88 6.06 6.46
CA PHE A 105 -24.77 7.51 6.66
C PHE A 105 -23.32 7.99 6.48
N THR A 106 -22.36 7.27 7.07
CA THR A 106 -20.94 7.63 6.97
C THR A 106 -20.44 7.55 5.52
N LEU A 107 -20.86 6.56 4.74
CA LEU A 107 -20.53 6.48 3.32
C LEU A 107 -21.08 7.66 2.51
N VAL A 108 -22.34 8.03 2.74
CA VAL A 108 -22.95 9.19 2.07
C VAL A 108 -22.23 10.48 2.48
N TRP A 109 -21.86 10.61 3.76
CA TRP A 109 -21.10 11.75 4.25
C TRP A 109 -19.71 11.83 3.62
N MET A 110 -18.98 10.70 3.55
CA MET A 110 -17.69 10.61 2.86
C MET A 110 -17.82 10.95 1.37
N GLN A 111 -18.88 10.49 0.71
CA GLN A 111 -19.15 10.80 -0.70
C GLN A 111 -19.36 12.30 -0.92
N ASN A 112 -20.15 12.95 -0.07
CA ASN A 112 -20.42 14.39 -0.18
C ASN A 112 -19.15 15.24 0.03
N ASN A 113 -18.17 14.74 0.77
CA ASN A 113 -16.88 15.39 0.97
C ASN A 113 -15.80 14.93 -0.02
N GLY A 114 -16.11 13.99 -0.94
CA GLY A 114 -15.14 13.45 -1.88
C GLY A 114 -14.05 12.56 -1.27
N MET A 115 -14.32 11.95 -0.11
CA MET A 115 -13.37 11.18 0.70
C MET A 115 -13.65 9.66 0.73
N LEU A 116 -14.36 9.13 -0.26
CA LEU A 116 -14.70 7.69 -0.31
C LEU A 116 -13.46 6.78 -0.47
N ASP A 117 -12.36 7.31 -0.99
CA ASP A 117 -11.08 6.63 -1.11
C ASP A 117 -10.45 6.29 0.25
N LEU A 118 -10.74 7.06 1.29
CA LEU A 118 -10.26 6.83 2.66
C LEU A 118 -10.95 5.66 3.38
N ILE A 119 -11.90 4.98 2.74
CA ILE A 119 -12.72 3.95 3.40
C ILE A 119 -11.92 2.80 4.02
N LYS A 120 -10.78 2.45 3.40
CA LYS A 120 -9.87 1.43 3.94
C LYS A 120 -9.23 1.91 5.23
N ASP A 121 -8.75 3.15 5.25
CA ASP A 121 -8.15 3.76 6.44
C ASP A 121 -9.17 3.91 7.57
N VAL A 122 -10.42 4.27 7.23
CA VAL A 122 -11.51 4.33 8.21
C VAL A 122 -11.77 2.95 8.83
N ALA A 123 -11.80 1.89 8.01
CA ALA A 123 -11.98 0.52 8.49
C ALA A 123 -10.85 0.08 9.43
N GLU A 124 -9.60 0.40 9.07
CA GLU A 124 -8.44 0.09 9.90
C GLU A 124 -8.48 0.83 11.24
N VAL A 125 -8.73 2.14 11.23
CA VAL A 125 -8.83 2.93 12.46
C VAL A 125 -10.00 2.43 13.33
N TYR A 126 -11.16 2.14 12.74
CA TYR A 126 -12.29 1.61 13.48
C TYR A 126 -11.97 0.24 14.11
N GLU A 127 -11.31 -0.66 13.36
CA GLU A 127 -10.83 -1.96 13.87
C GLU A 127 -9.87 -1.76 15.06
N THR A 128 -8.97 -0.77 15.01
CA THR A 128 -8.09 -0.46 16.14
C THR A 128 -8.84 0.00 17.40
N TYR A 129 -9.87 0.83 17.27
CA TYR A 129 -10.68 1.24 18.42
C TYR A 129 -11.45 0.07 19.04
N VAL A 130 -12.06 -0.79 18.21
CA VAL A 130 -12.79 -1.97 18.69
C VAL A 130 -11.84 -2.95 19.39
N ASN A 131 -10.67 -3.20 18.81
CA ASN A 131 -9.67 -4.07 19.42
C ASN A 131 -9.17 -3.53 20.75
N ALA A 132 -8.91 -2.23 20.85
CA ALA A 132 -8.54 -1.61 22.11
C ALA A 132 -9.63 -1.73 23.18
N GLN A 133 -10.89 -1.47 22.80
CA GLN A 133 -12.04 -1.62 23.69
C GLN A 133 -12.22 -3.06 24.19
N GLN A 134 -11.98 -4.05 23.32
CA GLN A 134 -12.06 -5.47 23.65
C GLN A 134 -10.77 -6.04 24.27
N LYS A 135 -9.75 -5.21 24.53
CA LYS A 135 -8.42 -5.64 24.97
C LYS A 135 -7.84 -6.75 24.08
N LYS A 136 -7.92 -6.59 22.77
CA LYS A 136 -7.35 -7.50 21.78
C LYS A 136 -6.04 -6.94 21.24
N ALA A 137 -4.97 -7.73 21.31
CA ALA A 137 -3.69 -7.43 20.68
C ALA A 137 -3.64 -8.15 19.33
N VAL A 138 -3.58 -7.40 18.22
CA VAL A 138 -3.55 -8.00 16.88
C VAL A 138 -2.12 -8.24 16.43
N ALA A 139 -1.76 -9.48 16.14
CA ALA A 139 -0.54 -9.83 15.43
C ALA A 139 -0.83 -10.01 13.94
N ARG A 140 -0.13 -9.26 13.08
CA ARG A 140 -0.17 -9.42 11.64
C ARG A 140 0.91 -10.42 11.23
N ILE A 141 0.50 -11.50 10.58
CA ILE A 141 1.38 -12.58 10.12
C ILE A 141 1.45 -12.50 8.60
N PHE A 142 2.63 -12.25 8.05
CA PHE A 142 2.88 -12.24 6.61
C PHE A 142 3.48 -13.58 6.19
N VAL A 143 2.84 -14.27 5.25
CA VAL A 143 3.26 -15.60 4.77
C VAL A 143 3.36 -15.66 3.25
N ALA A 144 4.29 -16.47 2.76
CA ALA A 144 4.41 -16.79 1.35
C ALA A 144 3.15 -17.51 0.81
N PRO A 145 2.75 -17.27 -0.45
CA PRO A 145 1.66 -18.01 -1.07
C PRO A 145 2.01 -19.51 -1.15
N GLY A 146 1.12 -20.37 -0.62
CA GLY A 146 1.26 -21.83 -0.69
C GLY A 146 2.14 -22.48 0.39
N CYS A 147 2.60 -21.73 1.41
CA CYS A 147 3.34 -22.32 2.53
C CYS A 147 2.40 -22.85 3.62
N GLU A 148 2.12 -24.16 3.63
CA GLU A 148 1.20 -24.79 4.59
C GLU A 148 1.73 -24.82 6.04
N GLY A 149 3.07 -24.88 6.24
CA GLY A 149 3.71 -24.93 7.57
C GLY A 149 4.05 -23.57 8.20
N CYS A 150 4.32 -22.55 7.38
CA CYS A 150 4.65 -21.20 7.82
C CYS A 150 3.64 -20.56 8.80
N PRO A 151 2.30 -20.68 8.61
CA PRO A 151 1.36 -20.06 9.53
C PRO A 151 1.37 -20.67 10.92
N ALA A 152 1.75 -21.95 11.10
CA ALA A 152 1.84 -22.55 12.43
C ALA A 152 3.06 -22.02 13.20
N GLU A 153 4.22 -21.94 12.54
CA GLU A 153 5.45 -21.39 13.13
C GLU A 153 5.30 -19.90 13.45
N ALA A 154 4.69 -19.13 12.54
CA ALA A 154 4.43 -17.71 12.75
C ALA A 154 3.51 -17.45 13.94
N LYS A 155 2.53 -18.34 14.18
CA LYS A 155 1.67 -18.27 15.37
C LYS A 155 2.44 -18.49 16.66
N GLN A 156 3.34 -19.47 16.70
CA GLN A 156 4.19 -19.70 17.87
C GLN A 156 5.05 -18.48 18.17
N VAL A 157 5.67 -17.88 17.15
CA VAL A 157 6.45 -16.64 17.30
C VAL A 157 5.57 -15.48 17.79
N ALA A 158 4.35 -15.33 17.28
CA ALA A 158 3.42 -14.31 17.76
C ALA A 158 3.02 -14.51 19.23
N GLU A 159 2.81 -15.76 19.66
CA GLU A 159 2.52 -16.10 21.06
C GLU A 159 3.71 -15.83 22.00
N GLU A 160 4.93 -16.14 21.56
CA GLU A 160 6.17 -15.84 22.29
C GLU A 160 6.35 -14.33 22.46
N LEU A 161 6.16 -13.55 21.39
CA LEU A 161 6.22 -12.09 21.42
C LEU A 161 5.15 -11.50 22.37
N HIS A 162 3.93 -12.04 22.33
CA HIS A 162 2.85 -11.62 23.21
C HIS A 162 3.16 -11.88 24.69
N LYS A 163 3.74 -13.05 25.02
CA LYS A 163 4.17 -13.38 26.39
C LYS A 163 5.35 -12.53 26.85
N GLY A 164 6.25 -12.14 25.95
CA GLY A 164 7.42 -11.33 26.24
C GLY A 164 7.09 -9.85 26.50
N MET A 165 5.98 -9.34 25.99
CA MET A 165 5.57 -7.94 26.13
C MET A 165 4.69 -7.70 27.36
N LYS A 166 5.28 -7.10 28.41
CA LYS A 166 4.55 -6.72 29.64
C LYS A 166 3.39 -5.76 29.35
N GLU A 167 3.52 -4.90 28.35
CA GLU A 167 2.50 -3.92 27.94
C GLU A 167 1.24 -4.59 27.39
N LEU A 168 1.35 -5.81 26.85
CA LEU A 168 0.23 -6.59 26.34
C LEU A 168 -0.35 -7.55 27.39
N SER A 169 0.12 -7.49 28.64
CA SER A 169 -0.40 -8.34 29.71
C SER A 169 -1.89 -8.04 29.96
N GLY A 170 -2.72 -9.09 29.90
CA GLY A 170 -4.18 -8.98 30.02
C GLY A 170 -4.93 -8.66 28.73
N TYR A 171 -4.24 -8.56 27.59
CA TYR A 171 -4.85 -8.52 26.26
C TYR A 171 -4.97 -9.94 25.68
N THR A 172 -6.04 -10.23 24.93
CA THR A 172 -6.16 -11.48 24.17
C THR A 172 -5.50 -11.33 22.81
N LEU A 173 -4.64 -12.28 22.43
CA LEU A 173 -3.99 -12.29 21.12
C LEU A 173 -4.98 -12.65 19.99
N ALA A 174 -5.09 -11.78 18.99
CA ALA A 174 -5.82 -12.03 17.75
C ALA A 174 -4.82 -12.09 16.60
N LEU A 175 -4.96 -13.09 15.72
CA LEU A 175 -3.99 -13.37 14.65
C LEU A 175 -4.62 -13.02 13.29
N LYS A 176 -3.97 -12.16 12.51
CA LYS A 176 -4.40 -11.77 11.17
C LYS A 176 -3.35 -12.20 10.16
N THR A 177 -3.64 -13.27 9.41
CA THR A 177 -2.73 -13.77 8.37
C THR A 177 -2.96 -13.02 7.07
N VAL A 178 -1.88 -12.46 6.51
CA VAL A 178 -1.82 -11.75 5.24
C VAL A 178 -0.88 -12.52 4.31
N VAL A 179 -1.35 -12.85 3.11
CA VAL A 179 -0.51 -13.48 2.10
C VAL A 179 0.29 -12.40 1.39
N ASP A 180 1.61 -12.46 1.53
CA ASP A 180 2.53 -11.54 0.88
C ASP A 180 3.23 -12.24 -0.29
N ARG A 181 2.97 -11.74 -1.50
CA ARG A 181 3.53 -12.30 -2.74
C ARG A 181 5.00 -11.94 -2.95
N THR A 182 5.54 -11.00 -2.17
CA THR A 182 6.96 -10.63 -2.23
C THR A 182 7.84 -11.62 -1.47
N ILE A 183 7.25 -12.37 -0.54
CA ILE A 183 7.91 -13.42 0.23
C ILE A 183 7.95 -14.69 -0.62
N VAL A 184 9.17 -15.17 -0.88
CA VAL A 184 9.40 -16.41 -1.61
C VAL A 184 9.37 -17.62 -0.67
N LYS A 185 9.90 -17.46 0.55
CA LYS A 185 9.92 -18.51 1.58
C LYS A 185 9.90 -17.89 2.98
N GLY A 186 9.32 -18.60 3.95
CA GLY A 186 9.29 -18.16 5.35
C GLY A 186 8.11 -17.24 5.68
N PHE A 187 8.26 -16.46 6.75
CA PHE A 187 7.20 -15.63 7.29
C PHE A 187 7.75 -14.38 8.01
N ALA A 188 6.90 -13.38 8.19
CA ALA A 188 7.17 -12.27 9.10
C ALA A 188 5.99 -12.07 10.06
N VAL A 189 6.27 -11.58 11.27
CA VAL A 189 5.26 -11.32 12.29
C VAL A 189 5.43 -9.89 12.79
N GLU A 190 4.34 -9.15 12.81
CA GLU A 190 4.26 -7.81 13.40
C GLU A 190 3.28 -7.85 14.58
N LEU A 191 3.73 -7.44 15.77
CA LEU A 191 2.89 -7.30 16.95
C LEU A 191 3.28 -6.03 17.71
N ALA A 192 2.33 -5.10 17.87
CA ALA A 192 2.53 -3.85 18.63
C ALA A 192 3.81 -3.06 18.24
N GLY A 193 4.11 -2.97 16.95
CA GLY A 193 5.30 -2.27 16.43
C GLY A 193 6.60 -3.08 16.48
N GLN A 194 6.59 -4.28 17.07
CA GLN A 194 7.71 -5.22 16.95
C GLN A 194 7.54 -6.05 15.68
N TYR A 195 8.56 -6.04 14.83
CA TYR A 195 8.59 -6.77 13.56
C TYR A 195 9.68 -7.84 13.59
N VAL A 196 9.29 -9.10 13.46
CA VAL A 196 10.20 -10.25 13.36
C VAL A 196 10.15 -10.76 11.93
N ASN A 197 11.26 -10.62 11.22
CA ASN A 197 11.38 -11.08 9.84
C ASN A 197 12.16 -12.40 9.76
N ARG A 198 11.49 -13.47 9.31
CA ARG A 198 12.10 -14.75 8.93
C ARG A 198 11.76 -15.10 7.47
N ALA A 199 11.45 -14.08 6.67
CA ALA A 199 11.09 -14.21 5.27
C ALA A 199 12.33 -14.06 4.37
N GLU A 200 12.44 -14.93 3.38
CA GLU A 200 13.36 -14.80 2.26
C GLU A 200 12.61 -14.15 1.09
N GLY A 201 13.07 -12.97 0.68
CA GLY A 201 12.60 -12.31 -0.54
C GLY A 201 13.23 -12.91 -1.79
N HIS A 202 12.79 -12.45 -2.96
CA HIS A 202 13.50 -12.75 -4.20
C HIS A 202 14.96 -12.31 -4.07
N LYS A 203 15.90 -13.26 -4.20
CA LYS A 203 17.31 -12.93 -4.37
C LYS A 203 17.39 -12.06 -5.63
N LYS A 204 17.50 -10.73 -5.47
CA LYS A 204 18.07 -9.90 -6.53
C LYS A 204 19.40 -10.56 -6.83
N ARG A 205 19.65 -10.91 -8.10
CA ARG A 205 21.03 -11.14 -8.53
C ARG A 205 21.78 -9.94 -8.00
N ALA A 206 22.61 -10.14 -6.98
CA ALA A 206 23.74 -9.28 -6.79
C ALA A 206 24.50 -9.52 -8.09
N ASP A 207 24.24 -8.65 -9.08
CA ASP A 207 25.13 -8.59 -10.22
C ASP A 207 26.49 -8.45 -9.59
N ILE A 208 27.31 -9.47 -9.83
CA ILE A 208 28.73 -9.40 -9.58
C ILE A 208 29.12 -8.18 -10.40
N VAL A 209 29.23 -7.03 -9.74
CA VAL A 209 29.91 -5.87 -10.30
C VAL A 209 31.35 -6.37 -10.35
N GLU A 210 31.69 -7.09 -11.42
CA GLU A 210 33.08 -7.20 -11.83
C GLU A 210 33.52 -5.75 -11.94
N GLU A 211 34.48 -5.37 -11.10
CA GLU A 211 35.16 -4.08 -11.15
C GLU A 211 35.87 -3.98 -12.50
N GLY A 212 35.12 -3.72 -13.55
CA GLY A 212 35.63 -3.39 -14.85
C GLY A 212 36.20 -1.98 -14.74
N ASP A 213 37.51 -1.85 -14.94
CA ASP A 213 38.13 -0.55 -15.06
C ASP A 213 37.77 0.04 -16.43
N TYR A 214 36.66 0.79 -16.46
CA TYR A 214 36.19 1.49 -17.65
C TYR A 214 37.04 2.73 -18.01
N THR A 215 38.06 3.05 -17.22
CA THR A 215 38.97 4.18 -17.47
C THR A 215 40.22 3.78 -18.26
N ASN A 216 40.51 2.48 -18.36
CA ASN A 216 41.70 1.97 -19.05
C ASN A 216 41.36 1.29 -20.38
N ILE A 217 42.07 1.68 -21.43
CA ILE A 217 42.03 1.02 -22.74
C ILE A 217 42.99 -0.17 -22.69
N PRO A 218 42.55 -1.40 -22.99
CA PRO A 218 43.44 -2.56 -22.99
C PRO A 218 44.50 -2.42 -24.08
N ALA A 219 45.75 -2.75 -23.73
CA ALA A 219 46.89 -2.60 -24.64
C ALA A 219 46.69 -3.43 -25.94
N PRO A 220 46.92 -2.85 -27.13
CA PRO A 220 46.80 -3.56 -28.39
C PRO A 220 47.87 -4.64 -28.52
N LYS A 221 47.50 -5.80 -29.09
CA LYS A 221 48.46 -6.87 -29.40
C LYS A 221 49.19 -6.54 -30.70
N VAL A 222 50.40 -6.00 -30.60
CA VAL A 222 51.24 -5.70 -31.77
C VAL A 222 51.79 -7.00 -32.36
N ARG A 223 51.61 -7.21 -33.66
CA ARG A 223 52.26 -8.29 -34.44
C ARG A 223 53.37 -7.68 -35.27
N LYS A 224 54.47 -8.42 -35.46
CA LYS A 224 55.59 -7.98 -36.30
C LYS A 224 55.12 -7.85 -37.75
N THR A 225 55.30 -6.68 -38.34
CA THR A 225 55.05 -6.44 -39.77
C THR A 225 56.05 -7.25 -40.59
N LEU A 226 55.53 -8.06 -41.52
CA LEU A 226 56.33 -8.79 -42.51
C LEU A 226 56.20 -8.04 -43.83
N TRP A 227 57.32 -7.56 -44.36
CA TRP A 227 57.35 -6.86 -45.64
C TRP A 227 57.57 -7.87 -46.77
N GLU A 228 56.78 -7.76 -47.83
CA GLU A 228 56.97 -8.57 -49.04
C GLU A 228 58.20 -8.08 -49.81
N ASP A 229 58.98 -9.00 -50.40
CA ASP A 229 60.13 -8.65 -51.23
C ASP A 229 59.65 -8.21 -52.62
N ASN A 230 59.43 -6.90 -52.79
CA ASN A 230 59.06 -6.27 -54.05
C ASN A 230 59.92 -5.02 -54.31
N ILE A 231 59.83 -4.46 -55.52
CA ILE A 231 60.67 -3.33 -55.97
C ILE A 231 60.48 -2.09 -55.09
N GLU A 232 59.26 -1.87 -54.56
CA GLU A 232 58.95 -0.73 -53.70
C GLU A 232 59.61 -0.88 -52.32
N THR A 233 59.60 -2.09 -51.75
CA THR A 233 60.32 -2.43 -50.54
C THR A 233 61.83 -2.29 -50.73
N GLU A 234 62.39 -2.67 -51.89
CA GLU A 234 63.82 -2.52 -52.14
C GLU A 234 64.29 -1.06 -52.17
N VAL A 235 63.48 -0.17 -52.76
CA VAL A 235 63.75 1.28 -52.79
C VAL A 235 63.66 1.89 -51.39
N LEU A 236 62.68 1.45 -50.59
CA LEU A 236 62.42 1.99 -49.27
C LEU A 236 63.18 1.29 -48.14
N ARG A 237 63.87 0.17 -48.38
CA ARG A 237 64.58 -0.66 -47.38
C ARG A 237 65.45 0.15 -46.43
N LYS A 238 66.10 1.22 -46.90
CA LYS A 238 66.95 2.11 -46.08
C LYS A 238 66.17 2.98 -45.08
N TYR A 239 64.87 3.17 -45.29
CA TYR A 239 63.99 4.03 -44.50
C TYR A 239 62.96 3.24 -43.68
N LEU A 240 62.70 1.97 -44.00
CA LEU A 240 61.70 1.15 -43.30
C LEU A 240 61.99 1.03 -41.80
N ASP A 241 63.26 0.87 -41.43
CA ASP A 241 63.66 0.79 -40.02
C ASP A 241 63.40 2.12 -39.29
N SER A 242 63.69 3.26 -39.92
CA SER A 242 63.42 4.58 -39.33
C SER A 242 61.92 4.87 -39.24
N LEU A 243 61.14 4.51 -40.26
CA LEU A 243 59.69 4.70 -40.27
C LEU A 243 59.02 3.85 -39.18
N SER A 244 59.48 2.61 -38.98
CA SER A 244 58.98 1.77 -37.90
C SER A 244 59.25 2.34 -36.50
N GLN A 245 60.31 3.14 -36.33
CA GLN A 245 60.59 3.83 -35.07
C GLN A 245 59.61 4.99 -34.86
N TYR A 246 59.32 5.77 -35.91
CA TYR A 246 58.31 6.83 -35.85
C TYR A 246 56.91 6.27 -35.57
N ASP A 247 56.52 5.18 -36.23
CA ASP A 247 55.22 4.51 -35.98
C ASP A 247 55.09 4.04 -34.52
N LEU A 248 56.18 3.56 -33.91
CA LEU A 248 56.21 3.13 -32.51
C LEU A 248 56.15 4.30 -31.52
N GLU A 249 56.67 5.47 -31.90
CA GLU A 249 56.59 6.69 -31.10
C GLU A 249 55.18 7.29 -31.16
N GLU A 250 54.58 7.38 -32.36
CA GLU A 250 53.20 7.84 -32.55
C GLU A 250 52.20 6.93 -31.83
N ALA A 251 52.40 5.61 -31.86
CA ALA A 251 51.52 4.66 -31.17
C ALA A 251 51.54 4.82 -29.63
N LYS A 252 52.60 5.41 -29.06
CA LYS A 252 52.75 5.65 -27.62
C LYS A 252 52.28 7.04 -27.20
N HIS A 253 52.58 8.04 -28.02
CA HIS A 253 52.39 9.44 -27.65
C HIS A 253 51.17 10.08 -28.32
N GLY A 254 50.57 9.40 -29.31
CA GLY A 254 49.61 10.01 -30.21
C GLY A 254 50.32 10.90 -31.23
N VAL A 255 49.55 11.37 -32.22
CA VAL A 255 49.96 12.42 -33.16
C VAL A 255 49.49 13.78 -32.65
#